data_AF-A0A6P0NGT3-F1
#
_entry.id   AF-A0A6P0NGT3-F1
#
_cell.length_a   1.000
_cell.length_b   1.000
_cell.length_c   1.000
_cell.angle_alpha   90.00
_cell.angle_beta   90.00
_cell.angle_gamma   90.00
#
_symmetry.space_group_name_H-M   'P 1'
#
loop_
_entity.id
_entity.type
_entity.pdbx_description
1 polymer ?
#
loop_
_entity_poly.entity_id
_entity_poly.type
_entity_poly.pdbx_seq_one_letter_code
_entity_poly.pdbx_strand_id
1 'polypeptide(L)'
;MNKQDSVIEQIKQDRKIRAGDDPRRLEHFGFKVHSQSDEDGIIEEIFNRIGIKSQVFVEFGAETGRENNSHYLLEKGWTGLWIESLPDYAQAIRANYQDAIGEGRLKFIEAAVNAENINDLIQSAGITGEIDFLSVDIDSNDYYVYEAISVIQP
;
A
#
# COMPACT_ATOMS: atom_id res chain seq x y z
N MET A 1 -36.46 -3.81 -11.47
CA MET A 1 -35.01 -3.84 -11.19
C MET A 1 -34.82 -3.24 -9.81
N ASN A 2 -34.15 -3.95 -8.89
CA ASN A 2 -33.85 -3.42 -7.56
C ASN A 2 -32.86 -2.25 -7.69
N LYS A 3 -33.01 -1.21 -6.86
CA LYS A 3 -32.15 -0.02 -6.86
C LYS A 3 -30.67 -0.37 -6.67
N GLN A 4 -30.37 -1.42 -5.91
CA GLN A 4 -29.01 -1.92 -5.68
C GLN A 4 -28.41 -2.58 -6.94
N ASP A 5 -29.20 -3.37 -7.67
CA ASP A 5 -28.79 -3.95 -8.96
C ASP A 5 -28.48 -2.84 -9.99
N SER A 6 -29.26 -1.75 -9.97
CA SER A 6 -29.06 -0.61 -10.86
C SER A 6 -27.75 0.15 -10.61
N VAL A 7 -27.27 0.21 -9.36
CA VAL A 7 -26.01 0.89 -9.02
C VAL A 7 -24.81 0.04 -9.41
N ILE A 8 -24.88 -1.28 -9.18
CA ILE A 8 -23.81 -2.22 -9.56
C ILE A 8 -23.62 -2.20 -11.08
N GLU A 9 -24.71 -2.22 -11.85
CA GLU A 9 -24.62 -2.14 -13.31
C GLU A 9 -24.08 -0.79 -13.80
N GLN A 10 -24.42 0.32 -13.15
CA GLN A 10 -23.84 1.62 -13.47
C GLN A 10 -22.32 1.65 -13.23
N ILE A 11 -21.85 1.11 -12.10
CA ILE A 11 -20.41 1.03 -11.79
C ILE A 11 -19.67 0.17 -12.81
N LYS A 12 -20.24 -0.97 -13.21
CA LYS A 12 -19.67 -1.81 -14.28
C LYS A 12 -19.59 -1.06 -15.61
N GLN A 13 -20.64 -0.31 -15.94
CA GLN A 13 -20.68 0.48 -17.17
C GLN A 13 -19.64 1.62 -17.13
N ASP A 14 -19.53 2.34 -16.03
CA ASP A 14 -18.55 3.43 -15.86
C ASP A 14 -17.10 2.89 -15.94
N ARG A 15 -16.84 1.72 -15.36
CA ARG A 15 -15.56 1.02 -15.51
C ARG A 15 -15.26 0.67 -16.96
N LYS A 16 -16.24 0.11 -17.67
CA LYS A 16 -16.09 -0.22 -19.09
C LYS A 16 -15.84 1.04 -19.93
N ILE A 17 -16.48 2.16 -19.61
CA ILE A 17 -16.24 3.44 -20.28
C ILE A 17 -14.81 3.94 -20.02
N ARG A 18 -14.33 3.87 -18.78
CA ARG A 18 -13.00 4.38 -18.39
C ARG A 18 -11.85 3.53 -18.95
N ALA A 19 -11.96 2.21 -18.84
CA ALA A 19 -10.93 1.28 -19.31
C ALA A 19 -11.00 1.05 -20.84
N GLY A 20 -12.18 1.21 -21.44
CA GLY A 20 -12.43 0.79 -22.82
C GLY A 20 -12.46 -0.73 -22.94
N ASP A 21 -12.07 -1.24 -24.12
CA ASP A 21 -12.04 -2.68 -24.42
C ASP A 21 -10.61 -3.26 -24.43
N ASP A 22 -9.59 -2.52 -23.94
CA ASP A 22 -8.20 -3.01 -23.89
C ASP A 22 -7.99 -3.88 -22.63
N PRO A 23 -7.81 -5.20 -22.77
CA PRO A 23 -7.68 -6.10 -21.63
C PRO A 23 -6.42 -5.84 -20.78
N ARG A 24 -5.46 -5.05 -21.28
CA ARG A 24 -4.25 -4.69 -20.54
C ARG A 24 -4.51 -3.58 -19.52
N ARG A 25 -5.67 -2.93 -19.53
CA ARG A 25 -6.06 -1.93 -18.54
C ARG A 25 -6.29 -2.56 -17.17
N LEU A 26 -5.66 -2.00 -16.15
CA LEU A 26 -5.71 -2.53 -14.77
C LEU A 26 -7.04 -2.20 -14.09
N GLU A 27 -7.71 -1.14 -14.55
CA GLU A 27 -9.00 -0.65 -14.08
C GLU A 27 -10.12 -1.71 -14.20
N HIS A 28 -9.94 -2.73 -15.05
CA HIS A 28 -10.83 -3.89 -15.13
C HIS A 28 -10.77 -4.80 -13.91
N PHE A 29 -9.64 -4.81 -13.20
CA PHE A 29 -9.33 -5.71 -12.11
C PHE A 29 -9.43 -5.04 -10.74
N GLY A 30 -9.60 -3.72 -10.71
CA GLY A 30 -9.69 -2.97 -9.46
C GLY A 30 -10.79 -3.50 -8.55
N PHE A 31 -10.55 -3.46 -7.25
CA PHE A 31 -11.55 -3.62 -6.20
C PHE A 31 -11.02 -2.96 -4.93
N LYS A 32 -11.92 -2.69 -3.97
CA LYS A 32 -11.60 -2.13 -2.67
C LYS A 32 -11.79 -3.17 -1.58
N VAL A 33 -10.77 -3.35 -0.76
CA VAL A 33 -10.85 -3.97 0.57
C VAL A 33 -10.47 -2.92 1.62
N HIS A 34 -9.28 -2.34 1.49
CA HIS A 34 -8.72 -1.36 2.42
C HIS A 34 -8.24 -0.09 1.74
N SER A 35 -7.75 -0.12 0.48
CA SER A 35 -7.26 1.09 -0.20
C SER A 35 -8.35 2.17 -0.38
N GLN A 36 -7.98 3.42 -0.68
CA GLN A 36 -8.96 4.51 -0.80
C GLN A 36 -9.99 4.27 -1.92
N SER A 37 -9.55 3.77 -3.06
CA SER A 37 -10.38 3.45 -4.23
C SER A 37 -10.22 1.98 -4.63
N ASP A 38 -9.82 1.69 -5.87
CA ASP A 38 -9.74 0.33 -6.40
C ASP A 38 -8.30 -0.18 -6.56
N GLU A 39 -7.37 0.42 -5.82
CA GLU A 39 -5.95 0.12 -5.83
C GLU A 39 -5.67 -1.31 -5.36
N ASP A 40 -6.38 -1.88 -4.37
CA ASP A 40 -6.13 -3.26 -3.90
C ASP A 40 -6.17 -4.27 -5.07
N GLY A 41 -7.19 -4.17 -5.92
CA GLY A 41 -7.32 -5.05 -7.09
C GLY A 41 -6.37 -4.71 -8.23
N ILE A 42 -6.01 -3.43 -8.38
CA ILE A 42 -5.00 -2.99 -9.37
C ILE A 42 -3.62 -3.52 -8.98
N ILE A 43 -3.23 -3.41 -7.71
CA ILE A 43 -1.97 -3.90 -7.16
C ILE A 43 -1.91 -5.42 -7.28
N GLU A 44 -2.98 -6.13 -6.90
CA GLU A 44 -3.06 -7.58 -7.07
C GLU A 44 -2.86 -7.99 -8.54
N GLU A 45 -3.50 -7.29 -9.48
CA GLU A 45 -3.34 -7.57 -10.91
C GLU A 45 -1.94 -7.24 -11.44
N ILE A 46 -1.29 -6.18 -10.95
CA ILE A 46 0.11 -5.89 -11.29
C ILE A 46 0.98 -7.08 -10.94
N PHE A 47 0.88 -7.62 -9.72
CA PHE A 47 1.66 -8.77 -9.27
C PHE A 47 1.26 -10.08 -9.95
N ASN A 48 0.00 -10.26 -10.36
CA ASN A 48 -0.40 -11.38 -11.21
C ASN A 48 0.34 -11.37 -12.56
N ARG A 49 0.70 -10.19 -13.07
CA ARG A 49 1.39 -10.03 -14.36
C ARG A 49 2.91 -10.10 -14.26
N ILE A 50 3.49 -9.44 -13.27
CA ILE A 50 4.95 -9.32 -13.15
C ILE A 50 5.56 -10.39 -12.24
N GLY A 51 4.72 -11.12 -11.50
CA GLY A 51 5.14 -12.10 -10.50
C GLY A 51 5.46 -11.46 -9.14
N ILE A 52 5.52 -12.31 -8.12
CA ILE A 52 5.87 -11.98 -6.75
C ILE A 52 7.23 -12.63 -6.44
N LYS A 53 8.10 -11.95 -5.70
CA LYS A 53 9.43 -12.48 -5.34
C LYS A 53 9.62 -12.52 -3.83
N SER A 54 9.55 -11.37 -3.17
CA SER A 54 9.91 -11.19 -1.76
C SER A 54 8.70 -11.21 -0.81
N GLN A 55 7.50 -10.84 -1.29
CA GLN A 55 6.33 -10.53 -0.47
C GLN A 55 6.63 -9.52 0.65
N VAL A 56 7.52 -8.57 0.36
CA VAL A 56 7.88 -7.47 1.26
C VAL A 56 7.32 -6.16 0.70
N PHE A 57 6.61 -5.42 1.55
CA PHE A 57 6.17 -4.06 1.25
C PHE A 57 6.82 -3.02 2.16
N VAL A 58 6.92 -1.79 1.65
CA VAL A 58 7.25 -0.59 2.43
C VAL A 58 6.25 0.50 2.06
N GLU A 59 5.63 1.12 3.05
CA GLU A 59 4.66 2.22 2.85
C GLU A 59 4.94 3.38 3.80
N PHE A 60 4.97 4.59 3.22
CA PHE A 60 5.06 5.85 3.95
C PHE A 60 3.70 6.55 3.85
N GLY A 61 3.20 7.08 4.98
CA GLY A 61 1.84 7.64 5.06
C GLY A 61 0.79 6.55 5.27
N ALA A 62 1.00 5.69 6.28
CA ALA A 62 0.08 4.58 6.54
C ALA A 62 -1.24 4.99 7.22
N GLU A 63 -1.40 6.27 7.59
CA GLU A 63 -2.52 6.81 8.34
C GLU A 63 -2.84 5.97 9.59
N THR A 64 -4.11 5.65 9.84
CA THR A 64 -4.52 4.78 10.95
C THR A 64 -4.25 3.29 10.71
N GLY A 65 -3.62 2.94 9.58
CA GLY A 65 -3.42 1.58 9.10
C GLY A 65 -4.65 0.97 8.42
N ARG A 66 -5.84 1.56 8.61
CA ARG A 66 -7.11 1.02 8.12
C ARG A 66 -7.28 1.19 6.61
N GLU A 67 -6.90 2.34 6.09
CA GLU A 67 -7.01 2.69 4.68
C GLU A 67 -5.63 3.09 4.15
N ASN A 68 -4.95 2.17 3.47
CA ASN A 68 -3.67 2.37 2.77
C ASN A 68 -3.47 1.25 1.73
N ASN A 69 -2.43 1.34 0.90
CA ASN A 69 -2.25 0.46 -0.26
C ASN A 69 -1.65 -0.91 0.08
N SER A 70 -1.07 -1.09 1.26
CA SER A 70 -0.43 -2.35 1.66
C SER A 70 -1.19 -3.15 2.72
N HIS A 71 -2.28 -2.63 3.28
CA HIS A 71 -3.07 -3.35 4.28
C HIS A 71 -3.64 -4.66 3.72
N TYR A 72 -4.16 -4.66 2.49
CA TYR A 72 -4.61 -5.89 1.85
C TYR A 72 -3.46 -6.89 1.62
N LEU A 73 -2.25 -6.40 1.30
CA LEU A 73 -1.07 -7.26 1.17
C LEU A 73 -0.70 -7.92 2.51
N LEU A 74 -0.76 -7.17 3.62
CA LEU A 74 -0.54 -7.69 4.96
C LEU A 74 -1.53 -8.81 5.32
N GLU A 75 -2.80 -8.67 4.96
CA GLU A 75 -3.82 -9.74 5.13
C GLU A 75 -3.54 -10.97 4.24
N LYS A 76 -2.96 -10.75 3.06
CA LYS A 76 -2.52 -11.81 2.14
C LYS A 76 -1.22 -12.48 2.57
N GLY A 77 -0.71 -12.16 3.77
CA GLY A 77 0.45 -12.80 4.38
C GLY A 77 1.79 -12.18 4.02
N TRP A 78 1.79 -11.01 3.38
CA TRP A 78 3.03 -10.26 3.15
C TRP A 78 3.56 -9.71 4.48
N THR A 79 4.84 -9.40 4.49
CA THR A 79 5.48 -8.69 5.60
C THR A 79 5.90 -7.31 5.15
N GLY A 80 6.06 -6.36 6.06
CA GLY A 80 6.46 -5.03 5.62
C GLY A 80 6.61 -3.99 6.71
N LEU A 81 6.84 -2.77 6.26
CA LEU A 81 7.03 -1.59 7.10
C LEU A 81 5.97 -0.54 6.80
N TRP A 82 5.32 -0.04 7.85
CA TRP A 82 4.56 1.20 7.85
C TRP A 82 5.33 2.30 8.56
N ILE A 83 5.36 3.49 7.93
CA ILE A 83 5.84 4.72 8.55
C ILE A 83 4.71 5.75 8.56
N GLU A 84 4.45 6.33 9.73
CA GLU A 84 3.43 7.38 9.91
C GLU A 84 3.95 8.46 10.87
N SER A 85 3.64 9.72 10.61
CA SER A 85 4.15 10.86 11.38
C SER A 85 3.17 11.41 12.40
N LEU A 86 1.87 11.23 12.19
CA LEU A 86 0.83 11.80 13.03
C LEU A 86 0.64 10.95 14.32
N PRO A 87 0.81 11.53 15.52
CA PRO A 87 0.74 10.77 16.77
C PRO A 87 -0.58 10.03 16.99
N ASP A 88 -1.70 10.63 16.62
CA ASP A 88 -3.04 10.01 16.77
C ASP A 88 -3.18 8.78 15.87
N TYR A 89 -2.62 8.84 14.65
CA TYR A 89 -2.60 7.74 13.70
C TYR A 89 -1.65 6.64 14.15
N ALA A 90 -0.46 7.02 14.63
CA ALA A 90 0.50 6.11 15.21
C ALA A 90 -0.05 5.36 16.43
N GLN A 91 -0.84 6.03 17.28
CA GLN A 91 -1.54 5.39 18.38
C GLN A 91 -2.56 4.35 17.88
N ALA A 92 -3.33 4.70 16.84
CA ALA A 92 -4.30 3.79 16.24
C ALA A 92 -3.62 2.55 15.63
N ILE A 93 -2.50 2.73 14.92
CA ILE A 93 -1.74 1.60 14.35
C ILE A 93 -1.29 0.65 15.47
N ARG A 94 -0.64 1.18 16.51
CA ARG A 94 -0.14 0.35 17.63
C ARG A 94 -1.26 -0.42 18.32
N ALA A 95 -2.45 0.16 18.47
CA ALA A 95 -3.57 -0.49 19.13
C ALA A 95 -4.24 -1.55 18.24
N ASN A 96 -4.49 -1.22 16.97
CA ASN A 96 -5.28 -2.06 16.07
C ASN A 96 -4.45 -3.19 15.43
N TYR A 97 -3.13 -3.00 15.29
CA TYR A 97 -2.24 -3.94 14.61
C TYR A 97 -1.19 -4.56 15.55
N GLN A 98 -1.46 -4.53 16.87
CA GLN A 98 -0.55 -5.06 17.89
C GLN A 98 -0.15 -6.52 17.64
N ASP A 99 -1.06 -7.35 17.12
CA ASP A 99 -0.79 -8.76 16.85
C ASP A 99 0.18 -8.91 15.67
N ALA A 100 -0.09 -8.24 14.55
CA ALA A 100 0.82 -8.26 13.38
C ALA A 100 2.21 -7.69 13.72
N ILE A 101 2.27 -6.66 14.58
CA ILE A 101 3.52 -6.10 15.09
C ILE A 101 4.23 -7.08 16.03
N GLY A 102 3.50 -7.69 16.96
CA GLY A 102 4.03 -8.65 17.93
C GLY A 102 4.55 -9.93 17.28
N GLU A 103 3.90 -10.39 16.22
CA GLU A 103 4.33 -11.50 15.37
C GLU A 103 5.50 -11.12 14.45
N GLY A 104 5.80 -9.82 14.33
CA GLY A 104 6.87 -9.31 13.48
C GLY A 104 6.56 -9.28 12.00
N ARG A 105 5.31 -9.57 11.58
CA ARG A 105 4.85 -9.44 10.19
C ARG A 105 4.80 -7.99 9.74
N LEU A 106 4.40 -7.09 10.64
CA LEU A 106 4.40 -5.65 10.42
C LEU A 106 5.46 -4.98 11.30
N LYS A 107 6.35 -4.21 10.68
CA LYS A 107 7.18 -3.22 11.37
C LYS A 107 6.44 -1.89 11.32
N PHE A 108 6.48 -1.14 12.43
CA PHE A 108 5.88 0.17 12.50
C PHE A 108 6.87 1.18 13.08
N ILE A 109 7.04 2.31 12.39
CA ILE A 109 7.88 3.42 12.84
C ILE A 109 7.03 4.69 12.84
N GLU A 110 6.99 5.39 13.98
CA GLU A 110 6.41 6.73 14.08
C GLU A 110 7.49 7.77 13.75
N ALA A 111 7.46 8.33 12.54
CA ALA A 111 8.42 9.32 12.08
C ALA A 111 7.88 10.15 10.91
N ALA A 112 8.30 11.41 10.82
CA ALA A 112 8.21 12.20 9.59
C ALA A 112 9.37 11.84 8.66
N VAL A 113 9.05 11.40 7.46
CA VAL A 113 10.04 10.97 6.45
C VAL A 113 10.60 12.18 5.70
N ASN A 114 11.90 12.16 5.40
CA ASN A 114 12.56 13.06 4.47
C ASN A 114 13.72 12.34 3.75
N ALA A 115 14.33 13.03 2.78
CA ALA A 115 15.43 12.47 1.98
C ALA A 115 16.65 12.10 2.84
N GLU A 116 16.87 12.81 3.94
CA GLU A 116 18.03 12.60 4.82
C GLU A 116 17.88 11.38 5.74
N ASN A 117 16.65 11.01 6.11
CA ASN A 117 16.41 9.95 7.10
C ASN A 117 15.84 8.65 6.53
N ILE A 118 15.35 8.63 5.28
CA ILE A 118 14.55 7.51 4.79
C ILE A 118 15.31 6.18 4.78
N ASN A 119 16.60 6.18 4.41
CA ASN A 119 17.40 4.96 4.40
C ASN A 119 17.60 4.41 5.82
N ASP A 120 17.86 5.28 6.80
CA ASP A 120 18.04 4.87 8.21
C ASP A 120 16.75 4.28 8.77
N LEU A 121 15.59 4.89 8.45
CA LEU A 121 14.28 4.38 8.88
C LEU A 121 14.03 2.97 8.34
N ILE A 122 14.18 2.76 7.02
CA ILE A 122 13.98 1.45 6.39
C ILE A 122 14.96 0.41 6.95
N GLN A 123 16.25 0.76 7.07
CA GLN A 123 17.27 -0.13 7.58
C GLN A 123 17.05 -0.50 9.06
N SER A 124 16.55 0.43 9.87
CA SER A 124 16.23 0.16 11.29
C SER A 124 15.09 -0.84 11.47
N ALA A 125 14.22 -0.98 10.47
CA ALA A 125 13.18 -2.01 10.42
C ALA A 125 13.73 -3.39 10.00
N GLY A 126 15.00 -3.47 9.61
CA GLY A 126 15.65 -4.69 9.14
C GLY A 126 15.35 -5.03 7.67
N ILE A 127 14.87 -4.06 6.88
CA ILE A 127 14.54 -4.24 5.46
C ILE A 127 15.69 -3.67 4.62
N THR A 128 16.26 -4.49 3.74
CA THR A 128 17.29 -4.09 2.77
C THR A 128 17.18 -4.97 1.52
N GLY A 129 17.70 -4.51 0.39
CA GLY A 129 17.73 -5.28 -0.86
C GLY A 129 16.40 -5.29 -1.62
N GLU A 130 16.12 -6.37 -2.35
CA GLU A 130 14.90 -6.47 -3.17
C GLU A 130 13.64 -6.50 -2.30
N ILE A 131 12.65 -5.68 -2.65
CA ILE A 131 11.29 -5.74 -2.12
C ILE A 131 10.31 -5.83 -3.29
N ASP A 132 9.04 -6.14 -3.02
CA ASP A 132 8.04 -6.26 -4.09
C ASP A 132 7.22 -4.99 -4.25
N PHE A 133 6.89 -4.28 -3.16
CA PHE A 133 5.99 -3.13 -3.20
C PHE A 133 6.52 -1.94 -2.40
N LEU A 134 6.60 -0.77 -3.04
CA LEU A 134 6.86 0.51 -2.39
C LEU A 134 5.69 1.47 -2.67
N SER A 135 5.07 1.97 -1.60
CA SER A 135 4.07 3.05 -1.63
C SER A 135 4.67 4.30 -1.00
N VAL A 136 4.71 5.40 -1.74
CA VAL A 136 5.19 6.71 -1.27
C VAL A 136 4.02 7.69 -1.39
N ASP A 137 3.42 8.03 -0.25
CA ASP A 137 2.31 8.99 -0.17
C ASP A 137 2.45 9.83 1.10
N ILE A 138 3.21 10.93 1.02
CA ILE A 138 3.57 11.74 2.19
C ILE A 138 3.16 13.22 2.07
N ASP A 139 2.19 13.52 1.19
CA ASP A 139 1.63 14.85 0.93
C ASP A 139 2.66 15.97 0.60
N SER A 140 3.95 15.62 0.44
CA SER A 140 5.08 16.52 0.23
C SER A 140 6.41 15.78 -0.02
N ASN A 141 7.28 16.34 -0.86
CA ASN A 141 8.65 15.86 -1.10
C ASN A 141 8.79 14.38 -1.55
N ASP A 142 7.70 13.75 -2.01
CA ASP A 142 7.61 12.35 -2.40
C ASP A 142 8.72 11.95 -3.38
N TYR A 143 8.94 12.79 -4.39
CA TYR A 143 10.01 12.61 -5.37
C TYR A 143 11.40 12.56 -4.73
N TYR A 144 11.72 13.49 -3.83
CA TYR A 144 13.05 13.57 -3.22
C TYR A 144 13.28 12.45 -2.22
N VAL A 145 12.24 12.04 -1.50
CA VAL A 145 12.28 10.85 -0.65
C VAL A 145 12.53 9.61 -1.51
N TYR A 146 11.76 9.41 -2.57
CA TYR A 146 11.91 8.29 -3.49
C TYR A 146 13.32 8.25 -4.11
N GLU A 147 13.82 9.39 -4.61
CA GLU A 147 15.14 9.53 -5.22
C GLU A 147 16.28 9.20 -4.24
N ALA A 148 16.10 9.52 -2.95
CA ALA A 148 17.11 9.25 -1.92
C ALA A 148 17.19 7.79 -1.49
N ILE A 149 16.18 6.96 -1.80
CA ILE A 149 16.16 5.55 -1.39
C ILE A 149 17.27 4.78 -2.11
N SER A 150 18.14 4.15 -1.33
CA SER A 150 19.26 3.34 -1.82
C SER A 150 19.39 2.00 -1.11
N VAL A 151 18.73 1.83 0.04
CA VAL A 151 18.79 0.62 0.86
C VAL A 151 17.88 -0.51 0.37
N ILE A 152 16.84 -0.19 -0.42
CA ILE A 152 15.90 -1.14 -1.02
C ILE A 152 15.82 -0.99 -2.53
N GLN A 153 15.38 -2.05 -3.21
CA GLN A 153 15.21 -2.15 -4.66
C GLN A 153 13.80 -2.71 -4.94
N PRO A 154 12.78 -1.84 -5.05
CA PRO A 154 11.44 -2.25 -5.45
C PRO A 154 11.36 -2.65 -6.94
#